data_AF-A0A7C7GX77-F1
#
_entry.id   AF-A0A7C7GX77-F1
#
_cell.length_a   1.000
_cell.length_b   1.000
_cell.length_c   1.000
_cell.angle_alpha   90.00
_cell.angle_beta   90.00
_cell.angle_gamma   90.00
#
_symmetry.space_group_name_H-M   'P 1'
#
loop_
_entity.id
_entity.type
_entity.pdbx_description
1 polymer ?
#
loop_
_entity_poly.entity_id
_entity_poly.type
_entity_poly.pdbx_seq_one_letter_code
_entity_poly.pdbx_strand_id
1 'polypeptide(L)'
;FSLLAQAKNKNNFVRIDMENSSYTDASIKMYLEAMVHYQNVGPVIQAYLHRSPDDISRLNGEKLNVRICKGIYKESETIALKNKSDINDQYVDLVKAILNGGGYAGIATHDLTLINALDDWIIENQISPDRFEFQILYGVPMAGRLEELLEKGYKVRQYVPYGEEWFDYSVRRLKENPVIITYVFKNMFKSR
;
A
#
# COMPACT_ATOMS: atom_id res chain seq x y z
N PHE A 1 -19.58 5.86 11.86
CA PHE A 1 -18.21 6.24 11.45
C PHE A 1 -17.79 7.62 11.99
N SER A 2 -17.59 7.78 13.31
CA SER A 2 -17.26 9.09 13.92
C SER A 2 -15.93 9.67 13.44
N LEU A 3 -14.89 8.84 13.28
CA LEU A 3 -13.58 9.25 12.75
C LEU A 3 -13.68 9.79 11.32
N LEU A 4 -14.42 9.11 10.43
CA LEU A 4 -14.62 9.56 9.05
C LEU A 4 -15.37 10.89 8.98
N ALA A 5 -16.35 11.10 9.86
CA ALA A 5 -17.07 12.37 9.95
C ALA A 5 -16.12 13.52 10.31
N GLN A 6 -15.23 13.31 11.28
CA GLN A 6 -14.20 14.31 11.63
C GLN A 6 -13.20 14.52 10.51
N ALA A 7 -12.72 13.44 9.88
CA ALA A 7 -11.79 13.53 8.76
C ALA A 7 -12.39 14.33 7.59
N LYS A 8 -13.68 14.10 7.26
CA LYS A 8 -14.39 14.83 6.22
C LYS A 8 -14.44 16.34 6.52
N ASN A 9 -14.79 16.72 7.75
CA ASN A 9 -14.84 18.12 8.17
C ASN A 9 -13.48 18.83 8.13
N LYS A 10 -12.38 18.06 8.14
CA LYS A 10 -11.01 18.56 8.08
C LYS A 10 -10.35 18.35 6.71
N ASN A 11 -11.10 17.90 5.71
CA ASN A 11 -10.60 17.54 4.38
C ASN A 11 -9.43 16.53 4.43
N ASN A 12 -9.47 15.60 5.39
CA ASN A 12 -8.48 14.55 5.57
C ASN A 12 -8.97 13.23 4.98
N PHE A 13 -8.03 12.39 4.55
CA PHE A 13 -8.28 11.03 4.09
C PHE A 13 -8.01 10.01 5.20
N VAL A 14 -8.83 8.96 5.27
CA VAL A 14 -8.65 7.83 6.20
C VAL A 14 -8.41 6.54 5.43
N ARG A 15 -7.25 5.92 5.65
CA ARG A 15 -6.94 4.58 5.14
C ARG A 15 -7.38 3.54 6.16
N ILE A 16 -8.16 2.55 5.72
CA ILE A 16 -8.43 1.34 6.49
C ILE A 16 -7.30 0.37 6.18
N ASP A 17 -6.32 0.27 7.08
CA ASP A 17 -5.22 -0.68 6.94
C ASP A 17 -5.71 -2.13 7.04
N MET A 18 -5.03 -3.04 6.35
CA MET A 18 -5.42 -4.45 6.29
C MET A 18 -4.60 -5.28 7.28
N GLU A 19 -5.32 -6.05 8.10
CA GLU A 19 -4.73 -6.99 9.05
C GLU A 19 -4.49 -8.36 8.38
N ASN A 20 -4.40 -9.42 9.19
CA ASN A 20 -4.27 -10.79 8.67
C ASN A 20 -5.56 -11.25 7.95
N SER A 21 -5.46 -12.39 7.26
CA SER A 21 -6.52 -12.90 6.37
C SER A 21 -7.89 -13.08 7.05
N SER A 22 -7.90 -13.38 8.36
CA SER A 22 -9.13 -13.59 9.14
C SER A 22 -10.00 -12.33 9.26
N TYR A 23 -9.42 -11.14 9.06
CA TYR A 23 -10.13 -9.86 9.14
C TYR A 23 -10.40 -9.24 7.76
N THR A 24 -9.91 -9.84 6.67
CA THR A 24 -10.01 -9.23 5.33
C THR A 24 -11.46 -8.94 4.92
N ASP A 25 -12.36 -9.90 5.11
CA ASP A 25 -13.78 -9.72 4.78
C ASP A 25 -14.45 -8.64 5.63
N ALA A 26 -14.16 -8.61 6.94
CA ALA A 26 -14.70 -7.60 7.84
C ALA A 26 -14.22 -6.19 7.45
N SER A 27 -12.94 -6.03 7.12
CA SER A 27 -12.35 -4.77 6.69
C SER A 27 -12.90 -4.28 5.35
N ILE A 28 -13.05 -5.16 4.35
CA ILE A 28 -13.64 -4.81 3.06
C ILE A 28 -15.13 -4.46 3.23
N LYS A 29 -15.88 -5.21 4.03
CA LYS A 29 -17.27 -4.89 4.35
C LYS A 29 -17.40 -3.51 4.99
N MET A 30 -16.55 -3.22 5.99
CA MET A 30 -16.52 -1.91 6.64
C MET A 30 -16.21 -0.77 5.65
N TYR A 31 -15.29 -0.99 4.71
CA TYR A 31 -15.02 -0.03 3.63
C TYR A 31 -16.26 0.19 2.74
N LEU A 32 -16.91 -0.88 2.30
CA LEU A 32 -18.11 -0.80 1.44
C LEU A 32 -19.25 -0.05 2.13
N GLU A 33 -19.46 -0.28 3.43
CA GLU A 33 -20.45 0.48 4.22
C GLU A 33 -20.05 1.95 4.37
N ALA A 34 -18.76 2.23 4.57
CA ALA A 34 -18.26 3.60 4.72
C ALA A 34 -18.37 4.42 3.42
N MET A 35 -18.04 3.82 2.26
CA MET A 35 -17.98 4.53 0.99
C MET A 35 -19.34 5.01 0.46
N VAL A 36 -20.43 4.46 1.00
CA VAL A 36 -21.80 4.95 0.74
C VAL A 36 -21.98 6.39 1.24
N HIS A 37 -21.29 6.76 2.32
CA HIS A 37 -21.47 8.04 3.01
C HIS A 37 -20.25 8.96 2.93
N TYR A 38 -19.06 8.41 2.68
CA TYR A 38 -17.78 9.12 2.73
C TYR A 38 -16.94 8.83 1.48
N GLN A 39 -16.40 9.87 0.85
CA GLN A 39 -15.49 9.73 -0.30
C GLN A 39 -14.01 9.75 0.09
N ASN A 40 -13.70 10.19 1.31
CA ASN A 40 -12.36 10.35 1.86
C ASN A 40 -11.90 9.10 2.65
N VAL A 41 -12.22 7.91 2.14
CA VAL A 41 -11.88 6.62 2.75
C VAL A 41 -11.42 5.63 1.69
N GLY A 42 -10.50 4.73 2.06
CA GLY A 42 -10.04 3.68 1.15
C GLY A 42 -9.47 2.48 1.87
N PRO A 43 -9.51 1.28 1.27
CA PRO A 43 -8.94 0.08 1.86
C PRO A 43 -7.45 -0.06 1.52
N VAL A 44 -6.82 -1.05 2.17
CA VAL A 44 -5.57 -1.66 1.74
C VAL A 44 -5.87 -3.06 1.19
N ILE A 45 -5.21 -3.46 0.11
CA ILE A 45 -5.25 -4.83 -0.42
C ILE A 45 -3.82 -5.38 -0.48
N GLN A 46 -3.66 -6.65 -0.10
CA GLN A 46 -2.37 -7.32 0.05
C GLN A 46 -2.09 -8.24 -1.13
N ALA A 47 -1.08 -7.94 -1.93
CA ALA A 47 -0.80 -8.63 -3.18
C ALA A 47 -0.42 -10.11 -3.03
N TYR A 48 -0.01 -10.58 -1.85
CA TYR A 48 0.31 -11.99 -1.64
C TYR A 48 -0.91 -12.92 -1.45
N LEU A 49 -2.14 -12.40 -1.27
CA LEU A 49 -3.31 -13.25 -1.04
C LEU A 49 -3.88 -13.73 -2.37
N HIS A 50 -4.29 -15.00 -2.44
CA HIS A 50 -4.92 -15.56 -3.65
C HIS A 50 -6.21 -14.85 -4.04
N ARG A 51 -6.94 -14.30 -3.05
CA ARG A 51 -8.22 -13.57 -3.25
C ARG A 51 -8.07 -12.14 -3.80
N SER A 52 -6.87 -11.57 -3.79
CA SER A 52 -6.67 -10.15 -4.08
C SER A 52 -7.07 -9.72 -5.50
N PRO A 53 -6.82 -10.52 -6.57
CA PRO A 53 -7.33 -10.21 -7.90
C PRO A 53 -8.85 -10.06 -7.95
N ASP A 54 -9.57 -10.98 -7.30
CA ASP A 54 -11.04 -10.95 -7.25
C ASP A 54 -11.56 -9.76 -6.43
N ASP A 55 -10.91 -9.46 -5.31
CA ASP A 55 -11.26 -8.28 -4.50
C ASP A 55 -11.02 -6.98 -5.28
N ILE A 56 -9.92 -6.84 -6.03
CA ILE A 56 -9.70 -5.68 -6.88
C ILE A 56 -10.73 -5.62 -8.00
N SER A 57 -10.98 -6.73 -8.70
CA SER A 57 -11.99 -6.80 -9.76
C SER A 57 -13.37 -6.32 -9.29
N ARG A 58 -13.80 -6.76 -8.10
CA ARG A 58 -15.07 -6.39 -7.48
C ARG A 58 -15.13 -4.93 -7.00
N LEU A 59 -14.01 -4.37 -6.52
CA LEU A 59 -13.97 -3.03 -5.92
C LEU A 59 -13.64 -1.92 -6.91
N ASN A 60 -13.05 -2.25 -8.07
CA ASN A 60 -12.53 -1.24 -9.00
C ASN A 60 -13.64 -0.36 -9.58
N GLY A 61 -13.36 0.93 -9.66
CA GLY A 61 -14.28 1.96 -10.13
C GLY A 61 -13.77 3.35 -9.76
N GLU A 62 -14.42 4.39 -10.28
CA GLU A 62 -13.98 5.79 -10.12
C GLU A 62 -13.88 6.26 -8.67
N LYS A 63 -14.61 5.63 -7.75
CA LYS A 63 -14.60 5.95 -6.32
C LYS A 63 -13.56 5.17 -5.53
N LEU A 64 -12.90 4.19 -6.14
CA LEU A 64 -11.91 3.38 -5.45
C LEU A 64 -10.65 4.21 -5.23
N ASN A 65 -10.26 4.40 -3.98
CA ASN A 65 -8.92 4.82 -3.62
C ASN A 65 -8.31 3.72 -2.77
N VAL A 66 -7.38 2.94 -3.31
CA VAL A 66 -6.84 1.73 -2.65
C VAL A 66 -5.33 1.80 -2.52
N ARG A 67 -4.80 1.34 -1.40
CA ARG A 67 -3.35 1.11 -1.24
C ARG A 67 -3.06 -0.36 -1.51
N ILE A 68 -2.08 -0.63 -2.36
CA ILE A 68 -1.55 -1.99 -2.59
C ILE A 68 -0.22 -2.13 -1.85
N CYS A 69 -0.11 -3.16 -1.03
CA CYS A 69 1.14 -3.59 -0.41
C CYS A 69 1.37 -5.08 -0.70
N LYS A 70 2.56 -5.64 -0.45
CA LYS A 70 2.78 -7.08 -0.62
C LYS A 70 1.98 -7.93 0.37
N GLY A 71 1.86 -7.47 1.62
CA GLY A 71 1.39 -8.26 2.76
C GLY A 71 2.55 -8.64 3.68
N ILE A 72 2.28 -8.70 4.98
CA ILE A 72 3.31 -8.86 6.02
C ILE A 72 3.07 -10.04 6.97
N TYR A 73 1.83 -10.54 7.04
CA TYR A 73 1.45 -11.58 8.00
C TYR A 73 1.84 -12.98 7.51
N LYS A 74 2.13 -13.88 8.45
CA LYS A 74 2.45 -15.27 8.13
C LYS A 74 1.16 -16.09 7.91
N GLU A 75 0.74 -16.17 6.66
CA GLU A 75 -0.44 -16.95 6.22
C GLU A 75 -0.05 -18.34 5.70
N SER A 76 -0.99 -19.29 5.66
CA SER A 76 -0.78 -20.60 5.00
C SER A 76 -0.63 -20.46 3.49
N GLU A 77 -0.07 -21.46 2.82
CA GLU A 77 0.03 -21.50 1.35
C GLU A 77 -1.33 -21.62 0.65
N THR A 78 -2.33 -22.17 1.35
CA THR A 78 -3.71 -22.24 0.87
C THR A 78 -4.39 -20.87 0.79
N ILE A 79 -3.87 -19.86 1.50
CA ILE A 79 -4.43 -18.51 1.57
C ILE A 79 -3.57 -17.50 0.79
N ALA A 80 -2.24 -17.70 0.80
CA ALA A 80 -1.30 -16.73 0.27
C ALA A 80 -0.14 -17.37 -0.49
N LEU A 81 0.21 -16.74 -1.62
CA LEU A 81 1.43 -16.97 -2.38
C LEU A 81 2.66 -16.96 -1.47
N LYS A 82 3.63 -17.83 -1.79
CA LYS A 82 4.88 -17.98 -1.04
C LYS A 82 6.11 -17.58 -1.84
N ASN A 83 6.07 -17.75 -3.16
CA ASN A 83 7.15 -17.37 -4.03
C ASN A 83 7.20 -15.84 -4.16
N LYS A 84 8.40 -15.26 -4.01
CA LYS A 84 8.61 -13.81 -4.11
C LYS A 84 8.30 -13.27 -5.51
N SER A 85 8.63 -14.01 -6.58
CA SER A 85 8.34 -13.62 -7.96
C SER A 85 6.83 -13.54 -8.15
N ASP A 86 6.09 -14.60 -7.79
CA ASP A 86 4.63 -14.63 -7.95
C ASP A 86 3.95 -13.47 -7.18
N ILE A 87 4.43 -13.16 -5.97
CA ILE A 87 3.92 -12.00 -5.20
C ILE A 87 4.24 -10.68 -5.90
N ASN A 88 5.43 -10.54 -6.47
CA ASN A 88 5.87 -9.36 -7.20
C ASN A 88 5.06 -9.16 -8.49
N ASP A 89 4.85 -10.24 -9.24
CA ASP A 89 4.08 -10.24 -10.48
C ASP A 89 2.62 -9.87 -10.19
N GLN A 90 1.99 -10.53 -9.20
CA GLN A 90 0.64 -10.18 -8.79
C GLN A 90 0.54 -8.74 -8.24
N TYR A 91 1.55 -8.24 -7.51
CA TYR A 91 1.57 -6.85 -7.06
C TYR A 91 1.50 -5.87 -8.24
N VAL A 92 2.30 -6.09 -9.28
CA VAL A 92 2.31 -5.27 -10.50
C VAL A 92 0.96 -5.36 -11.20
N ASP A 93 0.43 -6.56 -11.36
CA ASP A 93 -0.84 -6.79 -12.05
C ASP A 93 -2.02 -6.12 -11.34
N LEU A 94 -2.06 -6.15 -10.00
CA LEU A 94 -3.10 -5.46 -9.23
C LEU A 94 -3.03 -3.95 -9.42
N VAL A 95 -1.82 -3.36 -9.39
CA VAL A 95 -1.64 -1.91 -9.63
C VAL A 95 -2.11 -1.55 -11.05
N LYS A 96 -1.68 -2.31 -12.06
CA LYS A 96 -2.12 -2.11 -13.45
C LYS A 96 -3.63 -2.24 -13.59
N ALA A 97 -4.26 -3.22 -12.95
CA ALA A 97 -5.71 -3.40 -12.99
C ALA A 97 -6.46 -2.19 -12.44
N ILE A 98 -5.98 -1.58 -11.36
CA ILE A 98 -6.56 -0.35 -10.79
C ILE A 98 -6.42 0.82 -11.76
N LEU A 99 -5.23 1.02 -12.32
CA LEU A 99 -4.91 2.17 -13.17
C LEU A 99 -5.51 2.08 -14.57
N ASN A 100 -5.65 0.87 -15.12
CA ASN A 100 -6.44 0.62 -16.33
C ASN A 100 -7.95 0.79 -16.10
N GLY A 101 -8.39 0.70 -14.85
CA GLY A 101 -9.77 1.00 -14.45
C GLY A 101 -9.98 2.47 -14.09
N GLY A 102 -10.97 2.73 -13.23
CA GLY A 102 -11.29 4.07 -12.73
C GLY A 102 -10.62 4.44 -11.41
N GLY A 103 -9.96 3.50 -10.74
CA GLY A 103 -9.47 3.69 -9.38
C GLY A 103 -8.20 4.53 -9.24
N TYR A 104 -7.94 4.95 -8.01
CA TYR A 104 -6.72 5.60 -7.55
C TYR A 104 -5.83 4.62 -6.78
N ALA A 105 -4.56 4.52 -7.16
CA ALA A 105 -3.61 3.55 -6.58
C ALA A 105 -2.57 4.22 -5.65
N GLY A 106 -2.58 3.85 -4.37
CA GLY A 106 -1.45 4.04 -3.48
C GLY A 106 -0.47 2.86 -3.61
N ILE A 107 0.64 3.08 -4.31
CA ILE A 107 1.66 2.07 -4.60
C ILE A 107 2.62 1.99 -3.40
N ALA A 108 2.33 1.10 -2.43
CA ALA A 108 3.08 1.00 -1.19
C ALA A 108 4.14 -0.12 -1.24
N THR A 109 5.38 0.27 -1.57
CA THR A 109 6.53 -0.63 -1.64
C THR A 109 7.85 0.11 -1.50
N HIS A 110 8.87 -0.56 -0.97
CA HIS A 110 10.27 -0.10 -0.97
C HIS A 110 11.12 -0.79 -2.03
N ASP A 111 10.52 -1.72 -2.77
CA ASP A 111 11.20 -2.52 -3.78
C ASP A 111 11.47 -1.65 -5.03
N LEU A 112 12.70 -1.19 -5.19
CA LEU A 112 13.10 -0.32 -6.30
C LEU A 112 12.85 -0.97 -7.67
N THR A 113 12.96 -2.30 -7.79
CA THR A 113 12.67 -3.01 -9.03
C THR A 113 11.19 -2.87 -9.40
N LEU A 114 10.28 -3.00 -8.42
CA LEU A 114 8.84 -2.81 -8.65
C LEU A 114 8.49 -1.35 -8.95
N ILE A 115 9.12 -0.41 -8.25
CA ILE A 115 8.91 1.03 -8.49
C ILE A 115 9.30 1.37 -9.93
N ASN A 116 10.48 0.91 -10.38
CA ASN A 116 10.96 1.19 -11.73
C ASN A 116 10.06 0.55 -12.78
N ALA A 117 9.70 -0.73 -12.61
CA ALA A 117 8.81 -1.41 -13.55
C ALA A 117 7.42 -0.76 -13.66
N LEU A 118 6.87 -0.24 -12.56
CA LEU A 118 5.58 0.45 -12.57
C LEU A 118 5.70 1.88 -13.14
N ASP A 119 6.78 2.60 -12.85
CA ASP A 119 7.05 3.92 -13.43
C ASP A 119 7.21 3.85 -14.96
N ASP A 120 8.01 2.91 -15.45
CA ASP A 120 8.18 2.67 -16.90
C ASP A 120 6.82 2.38 -17.55
N TRP A 121 6.03 1.47 -16.96
CA TRP A 121 4.70 1.15 -17.46
C TRP A 121 3.73 2.34 -17.40
N ILE A 122 3.77 3.15 -16.33
CA ILE A 122 2.94 4.36 -16.17
C ILE A 122 3.24 5.37 -17.30
N ILE A 123 4.51 5.57 -17.63
CA ILE A 123 4.96 6.45 -18.71
C ILE A 123 4.47 5.92 -20.06
N GLU A 124 4.73 4.64 -20.34
CA GLU A 124 4.33 3.98 -21.60
C GLU A 124 2.82 4.06 -21.85
N ASN A 125 2.02 3.94 -20.79
CA ASN A 125 0.56 3.92 -20.87
C ASN A 125 -0.07 5.30 -20.60
N GLN A 126 0.75 6.35 -20.46
CA GLN A 126 0.31 7.73 -20.27
C GLN A 126 -0.68 7.89 -19.11
N ILE A 127 -0.45 7.14 -18.01
CA ILE A 127 -1.32 7.21 -16.83
C ILE A 127 -1.13 8.57 -16.16
N SER A 128 -2.24 9.26 -15.95
CA SER A 128 -2.22 10.59 -15.34
C SER A 128 -1.64 10.55 -13.90
N PRO A 129 -0.75 11.48 -13.53
CA PRO A 129 -0.11 11.50 -12.20
C PRO A 129 -1.07 11.82 -11.04
N ASP A 130 -2.31 12.21 -11.33
CA ASP A 130 -3.38 12.37 -10.35
C ASP A 130 -4.13 11.07 -10.03
N ARG A 131 -3.79 9.95 -10.69
CA ARG A 131 -4.40 8.62 -10.49
C ARG A 131 -3.60 7.70 -9.58
N PHE A 132 -2.41 8.10 -9.15
CA PHE A 132 -1.59 7.30 -8.25
C PHE A 132 -0.71 8.14 -7.32
N GLU A 133 -0.05 7.44 -6.39
CA GLU A 133 1.04 7.95 -5.58
C GLU A 133 1.94 6.80 -5.13
N PHE A 134 3.23 7.09 -4.95
CA PHE A 134 4.17 6.15 -4.35
C PHE A 134 4.21 6.34 -2.83
N GLN A 135 4.19 5.24 -2.09
CA GLN A 135 4.12 5.27 -0.64
C GLN A 135 5.23 4.44 -0.01
N ILE A 136 5.97 5.02 0.93
CA ILE A 136 7.07 4.38 1.63
C ILE A 136 6.95 4.59 3.13
N LEU A 137 7.44 3.64 3.93
CA LEU A 137 7.68 3.88 5.36
C LEU A 137 8.76 4.94 5.57
N TYR A 138 8.50 5.88 6.49
CA TYR A 138 9.45 6.89 6.89
C TYR A 138 10.79 6.29 7.33
N GLY A 139 11.90 6.91 6.91
CA GLY A 139 13.26 6.49 7.27
C GLY A 139 13.84 5.34 6.45
N VAL A 140 13.08 4.74 5.52
CA VAL A 140 13.64 3.72 4.62
C VAL A 140 14.44 4.38 3.50
N PRO A 141 15.74 4.06 3.33
CA PRO A 141 16.56 4.67 2.28
C PRO A 141 16.11 4.20 0.90
N MET A 142 15.85 5.17 0.02
CA MET A 142 15.37 4.94 -1.35
C MET A 142 16.39 5.36 -2.42
N ALA A 143 17.63 5.64 -2.03
CA ALA A 143 18.75 5.94 -2.93
C ALA A 143 18.46 7.05 -3.98
N GLY A 144 17.82 8.15 -3.56
CA GLY A 144 17.48 9.27 -4.47
C GLY A 144 16.19 9.06 -5.28
N ARG A 145 15.59 7.86 -5.19
CA ARG A 145 14.45 7.51 -6.03
C ARG A 145 13.19 8.34 -5.75
N LEU A 146 13.00 8.78 -4.51
CA LEU A 146 11.80 9.57 -4.17
C LEU A 146 11.88 10.96 -4.78
N GLU A 147 13.07 11.56 -4.80
CA GLU A 147 13.37 12.84 -5.41
C GLU A 147 13.10 12.78 -6.92
N GLU A 148 13.58 11.73 -7.61
CA GLU A 148 13.30 11.52 -9.03
C GLU A 148 11.79 11.41 -9.34
N LEU A 149 11.03 10.70 -8.49
CA LEU A 149 9.58 10.58 -8.67
C LEU A 149 8.86 11.93 -8.46
N LEU A 150 9.33 12.74 -7.51
CA LEU A 150 8.81 14.09 -7.28
C LEU A 150 9.12 15.03 -8.46
N GLU A 151 10.32 14.96 -9.04
CA GLU A 151 10.73 15.73 -10.22
C GLU A 151 9.87 15.42 -11.45
N LYS A 152 9.37 14.17 -11.56
CA LYS A 152 8.37 13.77 -12.56
C LYS A 152 6.96 14.32 -12.32
N GLY A 153 6.74 15.03 -11.20
CA GLY A 153 5.44 15.54 -10.80
C GLY A 153 4.54 14.49 -10.14
N TYR A 154 5.09 13.34 -9.73
CA TYR A 154 4.32 12.31 -9.04
C TYR A 154 4.14 12.65 -7.56
N LYS A 155 3.05 12.14 -6.98
CA LYS A 155 2.83 12.22 -5.54
C LYS A 155 3.64 11.14 -4.84
N VAL A 156 4.38 11.54 -3.80
CA VAL A 156 5.07 10.64 -2.87
C VAL A 156 4.53 10.87 -1.46
N ARG A 157 4.26 9.78 -0.72
CA ARG A 157 3.88 9.85 0.70
C ARG A 157 4.79 8.99 1.56
N GLN A 158 5.15 9.52 2.72
CA GLN A 158 5.85 8.77 3.77
C GLN A 158 4.87 8.40 4.89
N TYR A 159 4.81 7.11 5.22
CA TYR A 159 4.05 6.61 6.37
C TYR A 159 4.88 6.83 7.62
N VAL A 160 4.43 7.74 8.50
CA VAL A 160 5.13 8.15 9.71
C VAL A 160 4.37 7.62 10.94
N PRO A 161 4.83 6.53 11.57
CA PRO A 161 4.33 6.14 12.88
C PRO A 161 4.74 7.18 13.93
N TYR A 162 3.88 7.45 14.91
CA TYR A 162 4.17 8.35 16.03
C TYR A 162 3.39 7.90 17.29
N GLY A 163 3.77 8.40 18.47
CA GLY A 163 3.18 8.03 19.77
C GLY A 163 4.11 7.18 20.63
N GLU A 164 3.87 7.07 21.93
CA GLU A 164 4.83 6.48 22.90
C GLU A 164 5.24 5.03 22.59
N GLU A 165 4.32 4.22 22.06
CA GLU A 165 4.53 2.79 21.77
C GLU A 165 5.01 2.49 20.34
N TRP A 166 5.35 3.52 19.56
CA TRP A 166 5.61 3.36 18.11
C TRP A 166 6.78 2.41 17.80
N PHE A 167 7.82 2.41 18.64
CA PHE A 167 9.03 1.62 18.44
C PHE A 167 8.75 0.13 18.64
N ASP A 168 8.12 -0.26 19.75
CA ASP A 168 7.77 -1.65 20.03
C ASP A 168 6.73 -2.20 19.06
N TYR A 169 5.77 -1.37 18.63
CA TYR A 169 4.81 -1.71 17.59
C TYR A 169 5.48 -2.00 16.24
N SER A 170 6.37 -1.10 15.79
CA SER A 170 7.09 -1.25 14.53
C SER A 170 8.03 -2.46 14.58
N VAL A 171 8.71 -2.68 15.71
CA VAL A 171 9.58 -3.83 15.94
C VAL A 171 8.81 -5.14 16.00
N ARG A 172 7.60 -5.20 16.58
CA ARG A 172 6.78 -6.41 16.64
C ARG A 172 6.26 -6.83 15.25
N ARG A 173 5.77 -5.88 14.46
CA ARG A 173 5.35 -6.10 13.05
C ARG A 173 6.52 -6.50 12.15
N LEU A 174 7.72 -6.00 12.44
CA LEU A 174 8.95 -6.41 11.76
C LEU A 174 9.46 -7.79 12.24
N LYS A 175 9.28 -8.16 13.52
CA LYS A 175 9.69 -9.46 14.11
C LYS A 175 8.91 -10.65 13.54
N GLU A 176 7.72 -10.44 13.00
CA GLU A 176 6.97 -11.45 12.26
C GLU A 176 7.60 -11.78 10.89
N ASN A 177 8.57 -10.99 10.41
CA ASN A 177 9.32 -11.25 9.17
C ASN A 177 10.80 -10.75 9.25
N PRO A 178 11.74 -11.55 9.79
CA PRO A 178 13.10 -11.11 10.14
C PRO A 178 13.96 -10.60 8.97
N VAL A 179 13.58 -10.92 7.73
CA VAL A 179 14.25 -10.40 6.53
C VAL A 179 14.05 -8.89 6.40
N ILE A 180 12.88 -8.34 6.78
CA ILE A 180 12.56 -6.90 6.68
C ILE A 180 13.26 -6.10 7.79
N ILE A 181 13.40 -6.67 8.99
CA ILE A 181 14.20 -6.10 10.11
C ILE A 181 15.60 -5.75 9.64
N THR A 182 16.22 -6.66 8.88
CA THR A 182 17.61 -6.53 8.49
C THR A 182 17.85 -5.29 7.61
N TYR A 183 16.87 -4.87 6.80
CA TYR A 183 16.98 -3.67 5.97
C TYR A 183 16.79 -2.37 6.77
N VAL A 184 15.87 -2.36 7.73
CA VAL A 184 15.56 -1.18 8.55
C VAL A 184 16.65 -0.93 9.61
N PHE A 185 17.10 -1.99 10.30
CA PHE A 185 18.05 -1.86 11.41
C PHE A 185 19.51 -1.71 10.99
N LYS A 186 19.94 -2.32 9.88
CA LYS A 186 21.35 -2.27 9.44
C LYS A 186 21.82 -0.85 9.08
N ASN A 187 20.89 0.08 8.87
CA ASN A 187 21.20 1.45 8.47
C ASN A 187 20.85 2.55 9.48
N MET A 188 20.05 2.27 10.53
CA MET A 188 19.98 3.19 11.68
C MET A 188 21.35 3.36 12.37
N PHE A 189 22.25 2.37 12.22
CA PHE A 189 23.64 2.44 12.67
C PHE A 189 24.64 2.88 11.58
N LYS A 190 24.17 3.26 10.37
CA LYS A 190 25.01 3.84 9.31
C LYS A 190 24.88 5.37 9.19
N SER A 191 24.33 6.05 10.20
CA SER A 191 24.48 7.51 10.26
C SER A 191 25.91 7.86 10.72
N ARG A 192 26.81 7.97 9.75
CA ARG A 192 27.88 8.96 9.69
C ARG A 192 28.19 9.26 8.25
#